data_AF-A0A6C0E9S2-F1
#
_entry.id   AF-A0A6C0E9S2-F1
#
_cell.length_a   1.000
_cell.length_b   1.000
_cell.length_c   1.000
_cell.angle_alpha   90.00
_cell.angle_beta   90.00
_cell.angle_gamma   90.00
#
_symmetry.space_group_name_H-M   'P 1'
#
loop_
_entity.id
_entity.type
_entity.pdbx_description
1 polymer ?
#
loop_
_entity_poly.entity_id
_entity_poly.type
_entity_poly.pdbx_seq_one_letter_code
_entity_poly.pdbx_strand_id
1 'polypeptide(L)'
;MDLFYIIVLSVATVLLILLLTYIGILMKNAKTSDDGEVFPPVASSCPDYWSSSISDPSSCNIPKNVAGIKNLGSIYDVNGLVLNDGNTVGFDLAKNVINFNDTRWSSGGKIAVCAKKDWANKYNIMWDGVSNYNSC
;
A
#
# COMPACT_ATOMS: atom_id res chain seq x y z
N MET A 1 -46.25 -11.19 -39.76
CA MET A 1 -45.56 -12.10 -38.83
C MET A 1 -46.63 -12.85 -38.08
N ASP A 2 -46.69 -14.18 -38.21
CA ASP A 2 -47.71 -14.95 -37.50
C ASP A 2 -47.55 -14.78 -35.99
N LEU A 3 -48.69 -14.83 -35.29
CA LEU A 3 -48.77 -14.70 -33.83
C LEU A 3 -47.75 -15.60 -33.12
N PHE A 4 -47.53 -16.80 -33.66
CA PHE A 4 -46.55 -17.77 -33.18
C PHE A 4 -45.12 -17.23 -33.17
N TYR A 5 -44.66 -16.61 -34.26
CA TYR A 5 -43.29 -16.07 -34.35
C TYR A 5 -43.08 -14.89 -33.39
N ILE A 6 -44.09 -14.04 -33.22
CA ILE A 6 -44.01 -12.91 -32.29
C ILE A 6 -43.89 -13.40 -30.85
N ILE A 7 -44.67 -14.42 -30.46
CA ILE A 7 -44.59 -15.04 -29.13
C ILE A 7 -43.18 -15.60 -28.90
N VAL A 8 -42.66 -16.41 -29.83
CA VAL A 8 -41.33 -17.02 -29.68
C VAL A 8 -40.22 -15.98 -29.57
N LEU A 9 -40.23 -14.95 -30.43
CA LEU A 9 -39.22 -13.88 -30.40
C LEU A 9 -39.31 -13.03 -29.12
N SER A 10 -40.52 -12.79 -28.61
CA SER A 10 -40.70 -12.03 -27.37
C SER A 10 -40.13 -12.78 -26.15
N VAL A 11 -40.42 -14.09 -26.04
CA VAL A 11 -39.93 -14.93 -24.94
C VAL A 11 -38.40 -15.08 -24.99
N ALA A 12 -37.84 -15.33 -26.18
CA ALA A 12 -36.39 -15.44 -26.35
C ALA A 12 -35.66 -14.15 -25.95
N THR A 13 -36.21 -12.99 -26.30
CA THR A 13 -35.62 -11.68 -25.97
C THR A 13 -35.67 -11.42 -24.46
N VAL A 14 -36.79 -11.70 -23.80
CA VAL A 14 -36.92 -11.54 -22.34
C VAL A 14 -35.93 -12.44 -21.60
N LEU A 15 -35.80 -13.71 -22.02
CA LEU A 15 -34.83 -14.63 -21.43
C LEU A 15 -33.38 -14.16 -21.62
N LEU A 16 -33.05 -13.62 -22.79
CA LEU A 16 -31.73 -13.07 -23.07
C LEU A 16 -31.39 -11.90 -22.14
N ILE A 17 -32.34 -10.97 -21.93
CA ILE A 17 -32.15 -9.83 -21.01
C ILE A 17 -31.94 -10.33 -19.57
N LEU A 18 -32.71 -11.32 -19.11
CA LEU A 18 -32.55 -11.89 -17.77
C LEU A 18 -31.17 -12.54 -17.59
N LEU A 19 -30.67 -13.29 -18.57
CA LEU A 19 -29.33 -13.87 -18.52
C LEU A 19 -28.23 -12.80 -18.49
N LEU A 20 -28.33 -11.76 -19.32
CA LEU A 20 -27.35 -10.68 -19.36
C LEU A 20 -27.35 -9.85 -18.07
N THR A 21 -28.53 -9.59 -17.49
CA THR A 21 -28.63 -8.89 -16.20
C THR A 21 -28.04 -9.73 -15.06
N TYR A 22 -28.26 -11.05 -15.04
CA TYR A 22 -27.66 -11.96 -14.06
C TYR A 22 -26.13 -11.94 -14.12
N ILE A 23 -25.55 -12.07 -15.34
CA ILE A 23 -24.09 -11.98 -15.54
C ILE A 23 -23.57 -10.59 -15.13
N GLY A 24 -24.30 -9.52 -15.45
CA GLY A 24 -23.96 -8.16 -15.07
C GLY A 24 -23.91 -7.95 -13.55
N ILE A 25 -24.86 -8.53 -12.81
CA ILE A 25 -24.87 -8.51 -11.33
C ILE A 25 -23.70 -9.31 -10.77
N LEU A 26 -23.41 -10.49 -11.33
CA LEU A 26 -22.29 -11.31 -10.91
C LEU A 26 -20.94 -10.60 -11.11
N MET A 27 -20.76 -9.93 -12.25
CA MET A 27 -19.57 -9.11 -12.52
C MET A 27 -19.50 -7.86 -11.64
N LYS A 28 -20.63 -7.24 -11.29
CA LYS A 28 -20.67 -6.12 -10.34
C LYS A 28 -20.22 -6.55 -8.95
N ASN A 29 -20.68 -7.71 -8.49
CA ASN A 29 -20.33 -8.26 -7.17
C ASN A 29 -18.89 -8.81 -7.13
N ALA A 30 -18.35 -9.26 -8.26
CA ALA A 30 -16.94 -9.58 -8.40
C ALA A 30 -16.03 -8.32 -8.38
N LYS A 31 -16.60 -7.14 -8.65
CA LYS A 31 -15.91 -5.84 -8.61
C LYS A 31 -16.08 -5.07 -7.30
N THR A 32 -16.83 -5.61 -6.33
CA THR A 32 -16.85 -5.10 -4.94
C THR A 32 -15.66 -5.58 -4.10
N SER A 33 -14.66 -6.21 -4.72
CA SER A 33 -13.30 -6.19 -4.19
C SER A 33 -12.62 -4.90 -4.64
N ASP A 34 -13.04 -3.78 -4.07
CA ASP A 34 -12.21 -2.57 -4.01
C ASP A 34 -10.98 -2.79 -3.10
N ASP A 35 -10.87 -3.97 -2.48
CA ASP A 35 -9.62 -4.62 -2.11
C ASP A 35 -9.19 -5.55 -3.25
N GLY A 36 -8.69 -5.01 -4.36
CA GLY A 36 -7.94 -5.84 -5.31
C GLY A 36 -6.89 -6.63 -4.53
N GLU A 37 -6.77 -7.95 -4.80
CA GLU A 37 -5.81 -8.87 -4.15
C GLU A 37 -4.67 -8.12 -3.49
N VAL A 38 -4.59 -8.19 -2.15
CA VAL A 38 -3.66 -7.38 -1.34
C VAL A 38 -2.27 -7.47 -1.96
N PHE A 39 -1.82 -6.35 -2.53
CA PHE A 39 -0.60 -6.29 -3.33
C PHE A 39 0.32 -5.18 -2.83
N PRO A 40 1.62 -5.47 -2.70
CA PRO A 40 2.24 -6.80 -2.78
C PRO A 40 1.91 -7.67 -1.53
N PRO A 41 1.96 -9.02 -1.63
CA PRO A 41 1.62 -9.93 -0.53
C PRO A 41 2.68 -9.95 0.59
N VAL A 42 3.88 -9.46 0.29
CA VAL A 42 5.00 -9.37 1.23
C VAL A 42 5.61 -7.97 1.14
N ALA A 43 6.06 -7.48 2.28
CA ALA A 43 6.77 -6.22 2.37
C ALA A 43 8.18 -6.43 2.89
N SER A 44 9.14 -5.64 2.39
CA SER A 44 10.48 -5.63 2.94
C SER A 44 10.48 -4.98 4.33
N SER A 45 11.39 -5.41 5.21
CA SER A 45 11.47 -4.90 6.58
C SER A 45 11.97 -3.46 6.66
N CYS A 46 12.81 -3.06 5.70
CA CYS A 46 13.40 -1.73 5.60
C CYS A 46 13.11 -1.12 4.22
N PRO A 47 13.11 0.22 4.12
CA PRO A 47 13.03 0.89 2.83
C PRO A 47 14.12 0.42 1.85
N ASP A 48 13.86 0.57 0.56
CA ASP A 48 14.76 0.04 -0.47
C ASP A 48 16.15 0.71 -0.35
N TYR A 49 17.22 -0.06 -0.48
CA TYR A 49 18.61 0.39 -0.27
C TYR A 49 19.00 0.77 1.16
N TRP A 50 18.09 0.69 2.14
CA TRP A 50 18.44 0.87 3.55
C TRP A 50 18.92 -0.47 4.13
N SER A 51 19.87 -0.42 5.08
CA SER A 51 20.39 -1.63 5.73
C SER A 51 19.69 -1.86 7.07
N SER A 52 19.44 -3.13 7.40
CA SER A 52 19.02 -3.51 8.76
C SER A 52 20.16 -3.24 9.76
N SER A 53 19.81 -2.88 10.99
CA SER A 53 20.78 -2.68 12.06
C SER A 53 21.36 -4.02 12.51
N ILE A 54 22.66 -4.03 12.83
CA ILE A 54 23.36 -5.23 13.31
C ILE A 54 22.95 -5.54 14.76
N SER A 55 22.65 -4.51 15.55
CA SER A 55 22.27 -4.65 16.96
C SER A 55 20.80 -5.01 17.15
N ASP A 56 19.94 -4.62 16.21
CA ASP A 56 18.52 -4.95 16.18
C ASP A 56 18.06 -5.17 14.73
N PRO A 57 17.93 -6.42 14.27
CA PRO A 57 17.48 -6.74 12.91
C PRO A 57 16.09 -6.18 12.56
N SER A 58 15.28 -5.79 13.55
CA SER A 58 13.97 -5.15 13.36
C SER A 58 14.06 -3.66 13.07
N SER A 59 15.23 -3.06 13.31
CA SER A 59 15.49 -1.64 13.10
C SER A 59 16.31 -1.43 11.84
N CYS A 60 16.08 -0.32 11.14
CA CYS A 60 16.75 0.04 9.90
C CYS A 60 17.69 1.22 10.14
N ASN A 61 18.93 1.15 9.65
CA ASN A 61 19.89 2.24 9.76
C ASN A 61 19.48 3.37 8.82
N ILE A 62 19.55 4.61 9.31
CA ILE A 62 19.28 5.79 8.49
C ILE A 62 20.52 6.02 7.60
N PRO A 63 20.39 6.00 6.27
CA PRO A 63 21.52 6.20 5.37
C PRO A 63 22.08 7.62 5.53
N LYS A 64 23.40 7.77 5.49
CA LYS A 64 24.04 9.10 5.58
C LYS A 64 23.81 9.91 4.31
N ASN A 65 23.71 11.24 4.44
CA ASN A 65 23.67 12.15 3.31
C ASN A 65 25.05 12.29 2.64
N VAL A 66 25.43 11.29 1.83
CA VAL A 66 26.65 11.28 1.04
C VAL A 66 26.33 10.98 -0.42
N ALA A 67 27.19 11.42 -1.34
CA ALA A 67 27.01 11.19 -2.77
C ALA A 67 26.91 9.69 -3.09
N GLY A 68 25.96 9.32 -3.97
CA GLY A 68 25.77 7.94 -4.43
C GLY A 68 24.82 7.09 -3.59
N ILE A 69 24.33 7.59 -2.45
CA ILE A 69 23.28 6.90 -1.70
C ILE A 69 21.95 7.07 -2.41
N LYS A 70 21.27 5.95 -2.65
CA LYS A 70 19.95 5.89 -3.27
C LYS A 70 18.87 5.97 -2.19
N ASN A 71 17.69 6.44 -2.59
CA ASN A 71 16.50 6.40 -1.75
C ASN A 71 16.63 7.15 -0.41
N LEU A 72 17.33 8.31 -0.42
CA LEU A 72 17.36 9.25 0.70
C LEU A 72 16.08 10.08 0.80
N GLY A 73 15.34 10.22 -0.32
CA GLY A 73 14.16 11.05 -0.39
C GLY A 73 14.43 12.47 0.11
N SER A 74 13.59 12.92 1.04
CA SER A 74 13.62 14.25 1.67
C SER A 74 13.82 14.18 3.19
N ILE A 75 14.48 13.12 3.67
CA ILE A 75 14.82 12.97 5.10
C ILE A 75 15.98 13.88 5.55
N TYR A 76 16.67 14.51 4.60
CA TYR A 76 17.69 15.52 4.84
C TYR A 76 17.31 16.85 4.20
N ASP A 77 17.57 17.96 4.91
CA ASP A 77 17.48 19.32 4.41
C ASP A 77 18.83 20.06 4.53
N VAL A 78 18.82 21.39 4.37
CA VAL A 78 20.01 22.24 4.51
C VAL A 78 20.60 22.25 5.93
N ASN A 79 19.80 21.92 6.94
CA ASN A 79 20.17 21.90 8.36
C ASN A 79 20.55 20.48 8.83
N GLY A 80 20.31 19.45 8.03
CA GLY A 80 20.68 18.07 8.31
C GLY A 80 19.49 17.13 8.31
N LEU A 81 19.50 16.15 9.21
CA LEU A 81 18.44 15.13 9.31
C LEU A 81 17.15 15.78 9.84
N VAL A 82 16.05 15.68 9.10
CA VAL A 82 14.76 16.26 9.51
C VAL A 82 13.93 15.31 10.38
N LEU A 83 14.33 14.03 10.45
CA LEU A 83 13.63 13.01 11.22
C LEU A 83 13.86 13.18 12.72
N ASN A 84 12.80 12.99 13.51
CA ASN A 84 12.81 13.05 14.96
C ASN A 84 11.68 12.20 15.55
N ASP A 85 11.68 12.02 16.88
CA ASP A 85 10.68 11.24 17.62
C ASP A 85 9.23 11.73 17.43
N GLY A 86 9.04 13.00 17.07
CA GLY A 86 7.72 13.59 16.86
C GLY A 86 7.14 13.34 15.46
N ASN A 87 7.98 13.05 14.47
CA ASN A 87 7.54 12.88 13.07
C ASN A 87 7.79 11.48 12.50
N THR A 88 8.58 10.66 13.19
CA THR A 88 8.97 9.33 12.75
C THR A 88 8.89 8.37 13.92
N VAL A 89 7.96 7.43 13.84
CA VAL A 89 7.76 6.43 14.88
C VAL A 89 8.94 5.45 14.91
N GLY A 90 9.42 5.13 16.11
CA GLY A 90 10.54 4.22 16.31
C GLY A 90 11.91 4.82 15.99
N PHE A 91 12.01 6.13 15.79
CA PHE A 91 13.28 6.84 15.62
C PHE A 91 14.13 6.71 16.88
N ASP A 92 15.44 6.44 16.72
CA ASP A 92 16.43 6.45 17.80
C ASP A 92 17.67 7.20 17.30
N LEU A 93 17.84 8.44 17.78
CA LEU A 93 18.95 9.31 17.41
C LEU A 93 20.31 8.75 17.85
N ALA A 94 20.38 8.12 19.02
CA ALA A 94 21.64 7.65 19.60
C ALA A 94 22.22 6.49 18.79
N LYS A 95 21.35 5.65 18.23
CA LYS A 95 21.72 4.52 17.37
C LYS A 95 21.67 4.85 15.88
N ASN A 96 21.04 5.98 15.51
CA ASN A 96 20.81 6.40 14.12
C ASN A 96 20.02 5.34 13.33
N VAL A 97 18.94 4.85 13.95
CA VAL A 97 18.06 3.81 13.39
C VAL A 97 16.59 4.21 13.51
N ILE A 98 15.74 3.54 12.73
CA ILE A 98 14.29 3.60 12.86
C ILE A 98 13.76 2.18 13.02
N ASN A 99 13.02 1.93 14.10
CA ASN A 99 12.30 0.69 14.31
C ASN A 99 10.92 0.75 13.64
N PHE A 100 10.81 0.19 12.44
CA PHE A 100 9.53 0.11 11.74
C PHE A 100 8.60 -0.98 12.28
N ASN A 101 9.06 -1.85 13.18
CA ASN A 101 8.22 -2.84 13.86
C ASN A 101 7.61 -2.31 15.17
N ASP A 102 7.84 -1.03 15.50
CA ASP A 102 7.25 -0.38 16.67
C ASP A 102 5.71 -0.39 16.58
N THR A 103 5.05 -0.81 17.66
CA THR A 103 3.59 -0.92 17.75
C THR A 103 2.88 0.44 17.63
N ARG A 104 3.59 1.54 17.82
CA ARG A 104 3.04 2.89 17.60
C ARG A 104 2.66 3.15 16.14
N TRP A 105 3.19 2.40 15.18
CA TRP A 105 2.76 2.48 13.77
C TRP A 105 1.28 2.10 13.57
N SER A 106 0.69 1.27 14.45
CA SER A 106 -0.74 0.92 14.41
C SER A 106 -1.61 1.72 15.39
N SER A 107 -1.05 2.65 16.16
CA SER A 107 -1.76 3.33 17.25
C SER A 107 -2.65 4.52 16.80
N GLY A 108 -2.54 4.95 15.54
CA GLY A 108 -3.24 6.12 14.98
C GLY A 108 -4.60 5.83 14.31
N GLY A 109 -5.22 4.69 14.58
CA GLY A 109 -6.46 4.27 13.90
C GLY A 109 -6.27 3.84 12.45
N LYS A 110 -5.01 3.64 12.03
CA LYS A 110 -4.61 3.09 10.73
C LYS A 110 -3.89 1.78 10.93
N ILE A 111 -3.96 0.89 9.94
CA ILE A 111 -3.11 -0.30 9.89
C ILE A 111 -1.65 0.15 9.75
N ALA A 112 -0.73 -0.54 10.41
CA ALA A 112 0.69 -0.15 10.46
C ALA A 112 1.31 0.06 9.07
N VAL A 113 0.97 -0.78 8.09
CA VAL A 113 1.48 -0.65 6.71
C VAL A 113 1.05 0.67 6.06
N CYS A 114 -0.18 1.13 6.32
CA CYS A 114 -0.69 2.39 5.79
C CYS A 114 -0.04 3.61 6.43
N ALA A 115 0.19 3.57 7.74
CA ALA A 115 0.94 4.63 8.42
C ALA A 115 2.39 4.71 7.90
N LYS A 116 3.04 3.55 7.68
CA LYS A 116 4.37 3.48 7.06
C LYS A 116 4.37 3.99 5.63
N LYS A 117 3.35 3.66 4.84
CA LYS A 117 3.15 4.17 3.47
C LYS A 117 3.03 5.69 3.46
N ASP A 118 2.22 6.27 4.34
CA ASP A 118 2.08 7.72 4.47
C ASP A 118 3.40 8.39 4.81
N TRP A 119 4.17 7.81 5.74
CA TRP A 119 5.51 8.29 6.08
C TRP A 119 6.47 8.20 4.90
N ALA A 120 6.50 7.05 4.22
CA ALA A 120 7.35 6.83 3.05
C ALA A 120 7.03 7.84 1.94
N ASN A 121 5.75 8.04 1.64
CA ASN A 121 5.29 9.01 0.65
C ASN A 121 5.61 10.45 1.06
N LYS A 122 5.40 10.81 2.33
CA LYS A 122 5.74 12.14 2.87
C LYS A 122 7.20 12.48 2.66
N TYR A 123 8.09 11.53 2.88
CA TYR A 123 9.53 11.73 2.72
C TYR A 123 10.07 11.32 1.35
N ASN A 124 9.22 10.95 0.38
CA ASN A 124 9.62 10.45 -0.94
C ASN A 124 10.61 9.27 -0.88
N ILE A 125 10.33 8.33 0.03
CA ILE A 125 11.07 7.10 0.22
C ILE A 125 10.36 5.95 -0.50
N MET A 126 11.09 5.27 -1.37
CA MET A 126 10.67 4.02 -2.00
C MET A 126 10.79 2.88 -1.00
N TRP A 127 9.75 2.08 -0.90
CA TRP A 127 9.72 0.95 0.00
C TRP A 127 8.86 -0.14 -0.61
N ASP A 128 9.52 -1.16 -1.16
CA ASP A 128 8.83 -2.30 -1.74
C ASP A 128 8.00 -3.03 -0.68
N GLY A 129 6.70 -3.19 -0.92
CA GLY A 129 5.80 -3.70 0.11
C GLY A 129 4.86 -2.71 0.74
N VAL A 130 5.30 -1.45 0.80
CA VAL A 130 4.71 -0.43 1.68
C VAL A 130 4.30 0.79 0.88
N SER A 131 5.23 1.41 0.15
CA SER A 131 4.95 2.60 -0.67
C SER A 131 3.94 2.32 -1.79
N ASN A 132 3.99 1.10 -2.34
CA ASN A 132 3.11 0.60 -3.40
C ASN A 132 1.90 -0.22 -2.88
N TYR A 133 1.71 -0.30 -1.57
CA TYR A 133 0.64 -1.11 -0.97
C TYR A 133 -0.76 -0.57 -1.33
N ASN A 134 -1.67 -1.42 -1.78
CA ASN A 134 -2.95 -1.02 -2.38
C ASN A 134 -4.18 -1.08 -1.44
N SER A 135 -4.07 -1.68 -0.25
CA SER A 135 -5.20 -1.90 0.68
C SER A 135 -5.10 -0.98 1.92
N CYS A 136 -4.95 0.31 1.63
CA CYS A 136 -5.16 1.42 2.56
C CYS A 136 -6.38 2.21 2.08
#